data_AF-A0A075IEN7-F1
#
_entry.id   AF-A0A075IEN7-F1
#
_cell.length_a   1.000
_cell.length_b   1.000
_cell.length_c   1.000
_cell.angle_alpha   90.00
_cell.angle_beta   90.00
_cell.angle_gamma   90.00
#
_symmetry.space_group_name_H-M   'P 1'
#
loop_
_entity.id
_entity.type
_entity.pdbx_description
1 polymer ?
#
loop_
_entity_poly.entity_id
_entity_poly.type
_entity_poly.pdbx_seq_one_letter_code
_entity_poly.pdbx_strand_id
1 'polypeptide(L)'
;EPGRRTTAMPPTSVMTRLILIMVWRKLIRNPNTYSSILGLVWSLVAFRWNIQMPKLVYGSIAILSDAGLGMAMFSLGLFMALQPRIIACGKSVATFAMAVRFLTGPAVMAAASIAIGLRGTLLHVAIVQAALPQGIVPFVFAKEYNVHPEILSTAVIFGMLIALPITLIYYVLLGL
;
A
#
# COMPACT_ATOMS: atom_id res chain seq x y z
N GLU A 1 51.19 5.75 3.34
CA GLU A 1 50.35 6.49 2.37
C GLU A 1 49.44 7.47 3.10
N PRO A 2 49.29 8.72 2.63
CA PRO A 2 48.51 9.74 3.33
C PRO A 2 47.02 9.73 2.92
N GLY A 3 46.14 9.98 3.89
CA GLY A 3 44.89 10.73 3.65
C GLY A 3 43.63 9.97 3.26
N ARG A 4 43.02 9.24 4.21
CA ARG A 4 41.59 8.87 4.10
C ARG A 4 40.76 10.14 4.36
N ARG A 5 40.43 10.87 3.29
CA ARG A 5 39.50 12.02 3.35
C ARG A 5 38.14 11.51 3.85
N THR A 6 37.80 11.83 5.09
CA THR A 6 36.44 11.74 5.60
C THR A 6 35.60 12.76 4.84
N THR A 7 34.77 12.28 3.92
CA THR A 7 33.81 13.10 3.19
C THR A 7 32.88 13.73 4.23
N ALA A 8 33.10 15.01 4.54
CA ALA A 8 32.23 15.77 5.43
C ALA A 8 30.85 15.83 4.77
N MET A 9 29.88 15.11 5.35
CA MET A 9 28.51 15.15 4.87
C MET A 9 28.00 16.59 5.05
N PRO A 10 27.39 17.21 4.03
CA PRO A 10 26.87 18.57 4.13
C PRO A 10 25.81 18.66 5.24
N PRO A 11 25.62 19.85 5.84
CA PRO A 11 24.74 20.04 7.00
C PRO A 11 23.33 19.47 6.77
N THR A 12 22.78 18.82 7.81
CA THR A 12 21.53 18.05 7.78
C THR A 12 20.35 18.83 7.19
N SER A 13 20.31 20.16 7.41
CA SER A 13 19.29 21.06 6.85
C SER A 13 19.36 21.21 5.33
N VAL A 14 20.55 21.15 4.74
CA VAL A 14 20.73 21.21 3.29
C VAL A 14 20.36 19.87 2.66
N MET A 15 20.72 18.75 3.31
CA MET A 15 20.38 17.42 2.82
C MET A 15 18.87 17.15 2.90
N THR A 16 18.19 17.52 3.99
CA THR A 16 16.72 17.41 4.08
C THR A 16 16.02 18.29 3.06
N ARG A 17 16.50 19.51 2.83
CA ARG A 17 15.94 20.41 1.81
C ARG A 17 16.16 19.90 0.39
N LEU A 18 17.32 19.32 0.09
CA LEU A 18 17.60 18.66 -1.19
C LEU A 18 16.70 17.45 -1.40
N ILE A 19 16.55 16.59 -0.39
CA ILE A 19 15.65 15.44 -0.42
C ILE A 19 14.22 15.91 -0.65
N LEU A 20 13.76 16.94 0.06
CA LEU A 20 12.42 17.49 -0.09
C LEU A 20 12.16 18.01 -1.51
N ILE A 21 13.12 18.75 -2.09
CA ILE A 21 13.01 19.26 -3.46
C ILE A 21 13.05 18.12 -4.49
N MET A 22 13.92 17.12 -4.30
CA MET A 22 13.99 15.95 -5.18
C MET A 22 12.71 15.11 -5.11
N VAL A 23 12.20 14.86 -3.90
CA VAL A 23 10.97 14.09 -3.66
C VAL A 23 9.77 14.86 -4.23
N TRP A 24 9.66 16.16 -3.99
CA TRP A 24 8.58 17.00 -4.53
C TRP A 24 8.57 17.00 -6.06
N ARG A 25 9.74 17.17 -6.72
CA ARG A 25 9.84 17.05 -8.18
C ARG A 25 9.48 15.65 -8.68
N LYS A 26 9.95 14.58 -8.01
CA LYS A 26 9.62 13.20 -8.39
C LYS A 26 8.12 12.91 -8.20
N LEU A 27 7.51 13.44 -7.15
CA LEU A 27 6.09 13.27 -6.83
C LEU A 27 5.21 14.00 -7.86
N ILE A 28 5.52 15.26 -8.16
CA ILE A 28 4.80 16.03 -9.20
C ILE A 28 5.00 15.44 -10.58
N ARG A 29 6.05 14.64 -10.83
CA ARG A 29 6.23 14.00 -12.13
C ARG A 29 5.62 12.59 -12.18
N ASN A 30 5.04 12.12 -11.08
CA ASN A 30 4.45 10.79 -10.99
C ASN A 30 3.01 10.80 -11.54
N PRO A 31 2.72 10.07 -12.63
CA PRO A 31 1.39 10.03 -13.23
C PRO A 31 0.32 9.50 -12.26
N ASN A 32 0.68 8.61 -11.34
CA ASN A 32 -0.26 8.08 -10.35
C ASN A 32 -0.74 9.17 -9.37
N THR A 33 0.14 10.11 -9.00
CA THR A 33 -0.22 11.21 -8.10
C THR A 33 -1.22 12.16 -8.76
N TYR A 34 -1.01 12.51 -10.03
CA TYR A 34 -2.00 13.29 -10.77
C TYR A 34 -3.34 12.58 -10.87
N SER A 35 -3.33 11.28 -11.19
CA SER A 35 -4.55 10.49 -11.31
C SER A 35 -5.35 10.46 -10.00
N SER A 36 -4.69 10.27 -8.86
CA SER A 36 -5.35 10.27 -7.55
C SER A 36 -5.91 11.64 -7.18
N ILE A 37 -5.18 12.73 -7.45
CA ILE A 37 -5.64 14.09 -7.17
C ILE A 37 -6.84 14.45 -8.05
N LEU A 38 -6.76 14.16 -9.35
CA LEU A 38 -7.86 14.40 -10.28
C LEU A 38 -9.09 13.58 -9.91
N GLY A 39 -8.92 12.31 -9.54
CA GLY A 39 -10.01 11.46 -9.06
C GLY A 39 -10.66 11.98 -7.78
N LEU A 40 -9.87 12.47 -6.82
CA LEU A 40 -10.38 13.06 -5.58
C LEU A 40 -11.12 14.37 -5.83
N VAL A 41 -10.53 15.28 -6.60
CA VAL A 41 -11.17 16.56 -6.97
C VAL A 41 -12.47 16.31 -7.70
N TRP A 42 -12.49 15.37 -8.66
CA TRP A 42 -13.70 14.99 -9.38
C TRP A 42 -14.76 14.38 -8.44
N SER A 43 -14.36 13.49 -7.53
CA SER A 43 -15.27 12.88 -6.54
C SER A 43 -15.93 13.94 -5.64
N LEU A 44 -15.15 14.92 -5.18
CA LEU A 44 -15.65 16.04 -4.36
C LEU A 44 -16.60 16.95 -5.15
N VAL A 45 -16.28 17.27 -6.41
CA VAL A 45 -17.12 18.08 -7.29
C VAL A 45 -18.43 17.35 -7.63
N ALA A 46 -18.35 16.05 -7.94
CA ALA A 46 -19.51 15.21 -8.23
C ALA A 46 -20.43 15.09 -6.99
N PHE A 47 -19.87 14.94 -5.80
CA PHE A 47 -20.64 14.93 -4.55
C PHE A 47 -21.29 16.29 -4.27
N ARG A 48 -20.59 17.40 -4.54
CA ARG A 48 -21.09 18.77 -4.28
C ARG A 48 -22.17 19.24 -5.25
N TRP A 49 -22.05 18.88 -6.53
CA TRP A 49 -23.00 19.25 -7.58
C TRP A 49 -24.02 18.16 -7.93
N ASN A 50 -23.96 16.99 -7.27
CA ASN A 50 -24.81 15.82 -7.54
C ASN A 50 -24.82 15.39 -9.03
N ILE A 51 -23.70 15.59 -9.72
CA ILE A 51 -23.57 15.21 -11.12
C ILE A 51 -23.16 13.74 -11.16
N GLN A 52 -24.07 12.89 -11.59
CA GLN A 52 -23.75 11.49 -11.86
C GLN A 52 -22.83 11.40 -13.09
N MET A 53 -21.69 10.74 -12.93
CA MET A 53 -20.76 10.50 -14.03
C MET A 53 -21.49 9.76 -15.17
N PRO A 54 -21.35 10.19 -16.44
CA PRO A 54 -22.00 9.51 -17.56
C PRO A 54 -21.67 8.02 -17.55
N LYS A 55 -22.68 7.16 -17.73
CA LYS A 55 -22.55 5.69 -17.63
C LYS A 55 -21.42 5.14 -18.53
N LEU A 56 -21.18 5.77 -19.68
CA LEU A 56 -20.08 5.46 -20.59
C LEU A 56 -18.70 5.67 -19.94
N VAL A 57 -18.47 6.83 -19.32
CA VAL A 57 -17.19 7.16 -18.69
C VAL A 57 -16.94 6.26 -17.48
N TYR A 58 -17.96 6.08 -16.64
CA TYR A 58 -17.86 5.17 -15.50
C TYR A 58 -17.57 3.73 -15.94
N GLY A 59 -18.29 3.23 -16.95
CA GLY A 59 -18.08 1.89 -17.50
C GLY A 59 -16.67 1.69 -18.05
N SER A 60 -16.13 2.65 -18.80
CA SER A 60 -14.76 2.57 -19.31
C SER A 60 -13.72 2.58 -18.19
N ILE A 61 -13.87 3.43 -17.17
CA ILE A 61 -12.97 3.48 -16.02
C ILE A 61 -13.04 2.20 -15.21
N ALA A 62 -14.25 1.67 -14.98
CA ALA A 62 -14.45 0.42 -14.25
C ALA A 62 -13.81 -0.77 -14.96
N ILE A 63 -14.07 -0.94 -16.27
CA ILE A 63 -13.46 -2.03 -17.06
C ILE A 63 -11.93 -1.92 -17.04
N LEU A 64 -11.38 -0.72 -17.22
CA LEU A 64 -9.94 -0.51 -17.21
C LEU A 64 -9.34 -0.78 -15.82
N SER A 65 -10.03 -0.37 -14.75
CA SER A 65 -9.62 -0.60 -13.37
C SER A 65 -9.63 -2.09 -13.03
N ASP A 66 -10.71 -2.80 -13.35
CA ASP A 66 -10.85 -4.23 -13.06
C ASP A 66 -9.86 -5.06 -13.86
N ALA A 67 -9.67 -4.75 -15.14
CA ALA A 67 -8.65 -5.37 -15.98
C ALA A 67 -7.23 -5.08 -15.45
N GLY A 68 -6.95 -3.83 -15.05
CA GLY A 68 -5.67 -3.42 -14.49
C GLY A 68 -5.33 -4.13 -13.19
N LEU A 69 -6.30 -4.23 -12.27
CA LEU A 69 -6.18 -4.97 -11.02
C LEU A 69 -5.90 -6.46 -11.30
N GLY A 70 -6.66 -7.08 -12.22
CA GLY A 70 -6.45 -8.48 -12.62
C GLY A 70 -5.05 -8.73 -13.20
N MET A 71 -4.59 -7.88 -14.12
CA MET A 71 -3.23 -7.96 -14.68
C MET A 71 -2.14 -7.80 -13.60
N ALA A 72 -2.34 -6.89 -12.65
CA ALA A 72 -1.38 -6.69 -11.56
C ALA A 72 -1.31 -7.89 -10.61
N MET A 73 -2.46 -8.49 -10.26
CA MET A 73 -2.53 -9.72 -9.45
C MET A 73 -1.88 -10.90 -10.18
N PHE A 74 -2.16 -11.06 -11.47
CA PHE A 74 -1.56 -12.10 -12.28
C PHE A 74 -0.05 -11.93 -12.40
N SER A 75 0.43 -10.71 -12.65
CA SER A 75 1.86 -10.40 -12.71
C SER A 75 2.54 -10.77 -11.38
N LEU A 76 1.94 -10.39 -10.25
CA LEU A 76 2.45 -10.74 -8.92
C LEU A 76 2.56 -12.26 -8.71
N GLY A 77 1.58 -13.05 -9.17
CA GLY A 77 1.64 -14.51 -9.17
C GLY A 77 2.76 -15.08 -10.04
N LEU A 78 2.91 -14.56 -11.27
CA LEU A 78 4.00 -14.93 -12.17
C LEU A 78 5.38 -14.60 -11.58
N PHE A 79 5.52 -13.44 -10.94
CA PHE A 79 6.77 -13.06 -10.27
C PHE A 79 7.15 -14.04 -9.18
N MET A 80 6.20 -14.50 -8.35
CA MET A 80 6.50 -15.51 -7.35
C MET A 80 6.87 -16.86 -7.97
N ALA A 81 6.17 -17.28 -9.03
CA ALA A 81 6.45 -18.56 -9.71
C ALA A 81 7.83 -18.59 -10.37
N LEU A 82 8.32 -17.44 -10.85
CA LEU A 82 9.64 -17.31 -11.47
C LEU A 82 10.79 -17.19 -10.46
N GLN A 83 10.51 -17.01 -9.17
CA GLN A 83 11.55 -16.87 -8.15
C GLN A 83 12.07 -18.25 -7.72
N PRO A 84 13.40 -18.48 -7.67
CA PRO A 84 13.99 -19.76 -7.25
C PRO A 84 13.81 -20.04 -5.75
N ARG A 85 13.43 -19.03 -4.96
CA ARG A 85 13.08 -19.16 -3.54
C ARG A 85 11.73 -18.49 -3.27
N ILE A 86 10.78 -19.27 -2.76
CA ILE A 86 9.44 -18.80 -2.35
C ILE A 86 9.52 -17.75 -1.22
N ILE A 87 10.65 -17.70 -0.48
CA ILE A 87 10.91 -16.77 0.62
C ILE A 87 12.33 -16.18 0.45
N ALA A 88 12.46 -15.10 -0.31
CA ALA A 88 13.74 -14.46 -0.61
C ALA A 88 14.46 -13.86 0.61
N CYS A 89 13.72 -13.40 1.63
CA CYS A 89 14.28 -12.74 2.81
C CYS A 89 14.61 -13.68 3.99
N GLY A 90 14.39 -15.00 3.85
CA GLY A 90 14.46 -15.95 4.96
C GLY A 90 13.17 -15.99 5.80
N LYS A 91 12.86 -17.17 6.35
CA LYS A 91 11.59 -17.47 7.02
C LYS A 91 11.32 -16.56 8.23
N SER A 92 12.34 -16.28 9.05
CA SER A 92 12.19 -15.52 10.31
C SER A 92 11.88 -14.04 10.08
N VAL A 93 12.48 -13.41 9.06
CA VAL A 93 12.23 -11.99 8.76
C VAL A 93 10.85 -11.83 8.12
N ALA A 94 10.46 -12.77 7.25
CA ALA A 94 9.13 -12.80 6.68
C ALA A 94 8.06 -12.99 7.77
N THR A 95 8.18 -14.00 8.64
CA THR A 95 7.19 -14.22 9.72
C THR A 95 7.10 -13.05 10.69
N PHE A 96 8.23 -12.43 11.05
CA PHE A 96 8.24 -11.23 11.88
C PHE A 96 7.52 -10.06 11.20
N ALA A 97 7.82 -9.79 9.92
CA ALA A 97 7.15 -8.73 9.16
C ALA A 97 5.63 -8.95 9.06
N MET A 98 5.21 -10.21 8.86
CA MET A 98 3.78 -10.56 8.82
C MET A 98 3.11 -10.40 10.19
N ALA A 99 3.76 -10.84 11.27
CA ALA A 99 3.24 -10.66 12.61
C ALA A 99 3.08 -9.17 12.93
N VAL A 100 4.10 -8.36 12.70
CA VAL A 100 4.01 -6.91 12.88
C VAL A 100 2.87 -6.35 12.05
N ARG A 101 2.80 -6.65 10.75
CA ARG A 101 1.73 -6.16 9.84
C ARG A 101 0.31 -6.46 10.36
N PHE A 102 0.03 -7.71 10.74
CA PHE A 102 -1.31 -8.15 11.16
C PHE A 102 -1.66 -7.80 12.61
N LEU A 103 -0.69 -7.57 13.48
CA LEU A 103 -0.93 -7.16 14.86
C LEU A 103 -0.89 -5.64 15.01
N THR A 104 0.17 -4.98 14.56
CA THR A 104 0.34 -3.53 14.76
C THR A 104 -0.59 -2.72 13.87
N GLY A 105 -0.89 -3.16 12.64
CA GLY A 105 -1.80 -2.45 11.74
C GLY A 105 -3.20 -2.27 12.34
N PRO A 106 -3.89 -3.37 12.69
CA PRO A 106 -5.19 -3.32 13.36
C PRO A 106 -5.12 -2.67 14.75
N ALA A 107 -4.07 -2.90 15.54
CA ALA A 107 -3.95 -2.30 16.87
C ALA A 107 -3.83 -0.77 16.81
N VAL A 108 -3.00 -0.24 15.91
CA VAL A 108 -2.86 1.21 15.71
C VAL A 108 -4.17 1.80 15.18
N MET A 109 -4.85 1.10 14.24
CA MET A 109 -6.15 1.55 13.74
C MET A 109 -7.22 1.56 14.82
N ALA A 110 -7.27 0.54 15.68
CA ALA A 110 -8.20 0.48 16.81
C ALA A 110 -7.95 1.62 17.80
N ALA A 111 -6.68 1.84 18.18
CA ALA A 111 -6.30 2.94 19.08
C ALA A 111 -6.67 4.31 18.50
N ALA A 112 -6.35 4.55 17.22
CA ALA A 112 -6.69 5.80 16.54
C ALA A 112 -8.21 5.99 16.39
N SER A 113 -8.94 4.92 16.06
CA SER A 113 -10.40 4.96 15.89
C SER A 113 -11.12 5.24 17.21
N ILE A 114 -10.65 4.66 18.32
CA ILE A 114 -11.15 4.95 19.66
C ILE A 114 -10.82 6.39 20.05
N ALA A 115 -9.60 6.88 19.77
CA ALA A 115 -9.20 8.26 20.06
C ALA A 115 -10.02 9.31 19.30
N ILE A 116 -10.45 9.01 18.07
CA ILE A 116 -11.34 9.86 17.26
C ILE A 116 -12.82 9.71 17.68
N GLY A 117 -13.15 8.70 18.49
CA GLY A 117 -14.51 8.47 19.00
C GLY A 117 -15.41 7.65 18.07
N LEU A 118 -14.84 6.90 17.11
CA LEU A 118 -15.62 5.98 16.27
C LEU A 118 -16.23 4.88 17.13
N ARG A 119 -17.54 4.68 17.01
CA ARG A 119 -18.30 3.65 17.74
C ARG A 119 -19.15 2.80 16.79
N GLY A 120 -19.43 1.57 17.20
CA GLY A 120 -20.28 0.63 16.46
C GLY A 120 -19.63 0.13 15.17
N THR A 121 -20.44 -0.03 14.12
CA THR A 121 -20.06 -0.67 12.85
C THR A 121 -18.89 0.03 12.14
N LEU A 122 -18.74 1.34 12.25
CA LEU A 122 -17.64 2.08 11.63
C LEU A 122 -16.27 1.71 12.21
N LEU A 123 -16.20 1.49 13.53
CA LEU A 123 -14.99 1.01 14.20
C LEU A 123 -14.63 -0.40 13.70
N HIS A 124 -15.65 -1.25 13.52
CA HIS A 124 -15.46 -2.63 13.10
C HIS A 124 -14.92 -2.69 11.66
N VAL A 125 -15.54 -1.93 10.75
CA VAL A 125 -15.10 -1.82 9.36
C VAL A 125 -13.68 -1.25 9.28
N ALA A 126 -13.33 -0.25 10.08
CA ALA A 126 -11.98 0.32 10.08
C ALA A 126 -10.91 -0.69 10.53
N ILE A 127 -11.18 -1.46 11.59
CA ILE A 127 -10.27 -2.51 12.08
C ILE A 127 -10.11 -3.63 11.03
N VAL A 128 -11.21 -4.09 10.44
CA VAL A 128 -11.19 -5.12 9.40
C VAL A 128 -10.42 -4.63 8.18
N GLN A 129 -10.62 -3.39 7.74
CA GLN A 129 -9.86 -2.80 6.63
C GLN A 129 -8.36 -2.69 6.92
N ALA A 130 -7.97 -2.42 8.17
CA ALA A 130 -6.55 -2.39 8.55
C ALA A 130 -5.92 -3.79 8.61
N ALA A 131 -6.72 -4.83 8.85
CA ALA A 131 -6.31 -6.23 8.84
C ALA A 131 -6.24 -6.84 7.43
N LEU A 132 -6.74 -6.14 6.40
CA LEU A 132 -6.65 -6.59 5.01
C LEU A 132 -5.19 -6.67 4.53
N PRO A 133 -4.90 -7.59 3.60
CA PRO A 133 -3.56 -7.81 3.10
C PRO A 133 -3.00 -6.55 2.43
N GLN A 134 -1.67 -6.47 2.31
CA GLN A 134 -1.00 -5.38 1.61
C GLN A 134 -1.54 -5.26 0.17
N GLY A 135 -1.76 -4.02 -0.29
CA GLY A 135 -2.17 -3.78 -1.67
C GLY A 135 -1.11 -4.23 -2.66
N ILE A 136 -1.54 -4.51 -3.89
CA ILE A 136 -0.66 -4.91 -5.00
C ILE A 136 0.21 -3.72 -5.46
N VAL A 137 -0.27 -2.49 -5.24
CA VAL A 137 0.39 -1.25 -5.68
C VAL A 137 1.81 -1.07 -5.11
N PRO A 138 2.08 -1.27 -3.81
CA PRO A 138 3.44 -1.36 -3.26
C PRO A 138 4.37 -2.31 -4.01
N PHE A 139 3.89 -3.46 -4.47
CA PHE A 139 4.69 -4.40 -5.28
C PHE A 139 4.99 -3.82 -6.67
N VAL A 140 3.99 -3.24 -7.35
CA VAL A 140 4.19 -2.57 -8.65
C VAL A 140 5.25 -1.47 -8.52
N PHE A 141 5.18 -0.65 -7.47
CA PHE A 141 6.20 0.37 -7.22
C PHE A 141 7.56 -0.21 -6.87
N ALA A 142 7.63 -1.26 -6.07
CA ALA A 142 8.90 -1.91 -5.76
C ALA A 142 9.56 -2.55 -6.97
N LYS A 143 8.76 -3.07 -7.90
CA LYS A 143 9.25 -3.55 -9.19
C LYS A 143 9.71 -2.39 -10.07
N GLU A 144 8.93 -1.32 -10.17
CA GLU A 144 9.28 -0.13 -10.96
C GLU A 144 10.57 0.55 -10.46
N TYR A 145 10.72 0.66 -9.14
CA TYR A 145 11.88 1.30 -8.51
C TYR A 145 12.99 0.33 -8.11
N ASN A 146 12.89 -0.96 -8.45
CA ASN A 146 13.83 -2.02 -8.07
C ASN A 146 14.16 -2.07 -6.56
N VAL A 147 13.17 -1.82 -5.71
CA VAL A 147 13.31 -1.85 -4.24
C VAL A 147 12.79 -3.19 -3.72
N HIS A 148 13.66 -4.19 -3.66
CA HIS A 148 13.38 -5.53 -3.11
C HIS A 148 11.98 -6.10 -3.45
N PRO A 149 11.63 -6.24 -4.76
CA PRO A 149 10.31 -6.70 -5.19
C PRO A 149 9.99 -8.13 -4.71
N GLU A 150 11.02 -8.94 -4.47
CA GLU A 150 10.93 -10.32 -3.96
C GLU A 150 10.31 -10.39 -2.56
N ILE A 151 10.69 -9.46 -1.68
CA ILE A 151 10.20 -9.43 -0.30
C ILE A 151 8.74 -9.00 -0.29
N LEU A 152 8.40 -8.02 -1.12
CA LEU A 152 7.05 -7.49 -1.25
C LEU A 152 6.10 -8.48 -1.92
N SER A 153 6.53 -9.22 -2.95
CA SER A 153 5.70 -10.26 -3.58
C SER A 153 5.36 -11.38 -2.58
N THR A 154 6.35 -11.89 -1.84
CA THR A 154 6.13 -12.88 -0.77
C THR A 154 5.19 -12.31 0.30
N ALA A 155 5.42 -11.08 0.79
CA ALA A 155 4.59 -10.49 1.83
C ALA A 155 3.12 -10.28 1.38
N VAL A 156 2.89 -9.86 0.14
CA VAL A 156 1.52 -9.69 -0.40
C VAL A 156 0.82 -11.03 -0.54
N ILE A 157 1.47 -12.07 -1.08
CA ILE A 157 0.83 -13.38 -1.33
C ILE A 157 0.55 -14.13 -0.02
N PHE A 158 1.56 -14.27 0.84
CA PHE A 158 1.35 -14.86 2.17
C PHE A 158 0.40 -14.00 2.98
N GLY A 159 0.39 -12.68 2.75
CA GLY A 159 -0.56 -11.76 3.35
C GLY A 159 -1.97 -12.09 2.93
N MET A 160 -2.22 -12.28 1.63
CA MET A 160 -3.55 -12.67 1.15
C MET A 160 -3.99 -14.03 1.70
N LEU A 161 -3.09 -15.03 1.73
CA LEU A 161 -3.40 -16.36 2.26
C LEU A 161 -3.72 -16.36 3.76
N ILE A 162 -2.95 -15.60 4.55
CA ILE A 162 -3.12 -15.50 6.02
C ILE A 162 -4.24 -14.51 6.38
N ALA A 163 -4.49 -13.50 5.55
CA ALA A 163 -5.55 -12.52 5.79
C ALA A 163 -6.93 -13.18 5.73
N LEU A 164 -7.19 -14.14 4.84
CA LEU A 164 -8.50 -14.82 4.80
C LEU A 164 -8.91 -15.43 6.15
N PRO A 165 -8.12 -16.30 6.79
CA PRO A 165 -8.48 -16.84 8.10
C PRO A 165 -8.49 -15.77 9.21
N ILE A 166 -7.56 -14.81 9.18
CA ILE A 166 -7.51 -13.74 10.19
C ILE A 166 -8.73 -12.82 10.10
N THR A 167 -9.10 -12.38 8.89
CA THR A 167 -10.28 -11.54 8.66
C THR A 167 -11.56 -12.28 9.01
N LEU A 168 -11.65 -13.59 8.73
CA LEU A 168 -12.78 -14.41 9.16
C LEU A 168 -12.89 -14.48 10.69
N ILE A 169 -11.76 -14.66 11.39
CA ILE A 169 -11.71 -14.64 12.85
C ILE A 169 -12.14 -13.28 13.39
N TYR A 170 -11.64 -12.18 12.81
CA TYR A 170 -12.08 -10.82 13.18
C TYR A 170 -13.57 -10.61 12.88
N TYR A 171 -14.07 -11.10 11.76
CA TYR A 171 -15.49 -11.01 11.39
C TYR A 171 -16.37 -11.70 12.44
N VAL A 172 -16.00 -12.91 12.86
CA VAL A 172 -16.70 -13.67 13.90
C VAL A 172 -16.56 -13.02 15.28
N LEU A 173 -15.37 -12.55 15.67
CA LEU A 173 -15.13 -11.91 16.97
C LEU A 173 -15.83 -10.56 17.12
N LEU A 174 -15.90 -9.79 16.03
CA LEU A 174 -16.61 -8.51 15.99
C LEU A 174 -18.12 -8.67 15.73
N GLY A 175 -18.62 -9.90 15.56
CA GLY A 175 -20.06 -10.20 15.47
C GLY A 175 -20.78 -9.52 14.30
N LEU A 176 -20.10 -9.34 13.18
CA LEU A 176 -20.70 -8.89 11.92
C LEU A 176 -21.41 -10.01 11.18
#